data_AF-A0A7S1B4S8-F1
#
_entry.id   AF-A0A7S1B4S8-F1
#
_cell.length_a   1.000
_cell.length_b   1.000
_cell.length_c   1.000
_cell.angle_alpha   90.00
_cell.angle_beta   90.00
_cell.angle_gamma   90.00
#
_symmetry.space_group_name_H-M   'P 1'
#
loop_
_entity.id
_entity.type
_entity.pdbx_description
1 polymer ?
#
loop_
_entity_poly.entity_id
_entity_poly.type
_entity_poly.pdbx_seq_one_letter_code
_entity_poly.pdbx_strand_id
1 'polypeptide(L)'
;MAVIKRNRIQPGHKPHHLLLCLRIVVISLIVLVSTYNILNLMFLPNNIESSSRLDVSGKTSKTDLVRAGPIQIKEAEVSPKSQVMHEFAALALSNEPAFLAATSHSCMSKKCLSNIPRGSNVKRIAILVPPGMIGHYFFSLIKDVVQLADPTAFDRMLIFESTHVPPYGYGGNHGITKIVQLQSTWLRVAVSDAIYSTKNNANFETDDDLTRPSEKENVSVLRQLVRWHCRLSHVSAHTSLLTVPVRDVITNLTGSISKILKFIDEDLVAPIQQFGGNSSEYEENVRAILKLKASSVKVFENSVMEVKEKSVAALLFSSAFQMGGGEDPLDAALGDELKMSNNLKDWPCKSFWDVENSTREGSTPFLLGEKLLPDCINSFVKCSIRKDQCELQKKLSCE
;
A
#
# COMPACT_ATOMS: atom_id res chain seq x y z
N MET A 1 -40.55 46.60 2.82
CA MET A 1 -40.67 45.89 1.53
C MET A 1 -39.94 46.68 0.46
N ALA A 2 -38.76 46.23 0.03
CA ALA A 2 -37.97 46.87 -1.02
C ALA A 2 -37.82 45.89 -2.20
N VAL A 3 -38.28 46.30 -3.38
CA VAL A 3 -38.26 45.49 -4.60
C VAL A 3 -36.94 45.76 -5.35
N ILE A 4 -36.06 44.76 -5.39
CA ILE A 4 -34.82 44.80 -6.17
C ILE A 4 -35.13 44.38 -7.61
N LYS A 5 -35.01 45.32 -8.56
CA LYS A 5 -35.08 45.05 -10.01
C LYS A 5 -33.79 44.35 -10.47
N ARG A 6 -33.93 43.15 -11.05
CA ARG A 6 -32.86 42.45 -11.77
C ARG A 6 -32.73 42.99 -13.20
N ASN A 7 -31.56 43.47 -13.56
CA ASN A 7 -31.20 43.79 -14.94
C ASN A 7 -30.86 42.52 -15.73
N ARG A 8 -31.46 42.37 -16.92
CA ARG A 8 -31.11 41.36 -17.92
C ARG A 8 -29.81 41.75 -18.62
N ILE A 9 -28.80 40.88 -18.53
CA ILE A 9 -27.56 40.96 -19.32
C ILE A 9 -27.81 40.22 -20.65
N GLN A 10 -27.50 40.87 -21.78
CA GLN A 10 -27.61 40.26 -23.10
C GLN A 10 -26.43 39.30 -23.37
N PRO A 11 -26.66 38.17 -24.09
CA PRO A 11 -25.60 37.25 -24.48
C PRO A 11 -24.93 37.73 -25.78
N GLY A 12 -23.68 38.20 -25.68
CA GLY A 12 -22.90 38.65 -26.83
C GLY A 12 -21.43 38.28 -26.71
N HIS A 13 -20.94 37.52 -27.69
CA HIS A 13 -19.56 37.08 -27.94
C HIS A 13 -18.99 35.89 -27.12
N LYS A 14 -18.85 34.75 -27.83
CA LYS A 14 -18.09 33.57 -27.39
C LYS A 14 -16.57 33.86 -27.43
N PRO A 15 -15.80 33.50 -26.39
CA PRO A 15 -14.37 33.78 -26.31
C PRO A 15 -13.56 32.73 -27.08
N HIS A 16 -13.54 32.80 -28.42
CA HIS A 16 -12.74 31.90 -29.24
C HIS A 16 -11.22 32.11 -29.06
N HIS A 17 -10.80 33.30 -28.63
CA HIS A 17 -9.37 33.62 -28.42
C HIS A 17 -8.78 32.96 -27.18
N LEU A 18 -9.56 32.81 -26.10
CA LEU A 18 -9.06 32.23 -24.84
C LEU A 18 -8.74 30.73 -25.00
N LEU A 19 -9.59 30.02 -25.76
CA LEU A 19 -9.41 28.58 -26.02
C LEU A 19 -8.19 28.32 -26.92
N LEU A 20 -7.90 29.24 -27.85
CA LEU A 20 -6.74 29.13 -28.74
C LEU A 20 -5.43 29.37 -27.97
N CYS A 21 -5.39 30.38 -27.09
CA CYS A 21 -4.24 30.64 -26.22
C CYS A 21 -3.96 29.44 -25.29
N LEU A 22 -5.00 28.85 -24.70
CA LEU A 22 -4.83 27.68 -23.83
C LEU A 22 -4.24 26.47 -24.59
N ARG A 23 -4.68 26.23 -25.82
CA ARG A 23 -4.14 25.15 -26.66
C ARG A 23 -2.68 25.35 -27.01
N ILE A 24 -2.26 26.58 -27.32
CA ILE A 24 -0.86 26.91 -27.63
C ILE A 24 0.02 26.66 -26.40
N VAL A 25 -0.41 27.09 -25.21
CA VAL A 25 0.36 26.89 -23.96
C VAL A 25 0.53 25.40 -23.64
N VAL A 26 -0.52 24.60 -23.80
CA VAL A 26 -0.46 23.14 -23.57
C VAL A 26 0.50 22.47 -24.55
N ILE A 27 0.46 22.83 -25.83
CA ILE A 27 1.37 22.27 -26.86
C ILE A 27 2.83 22.65 -26.54
N SER A 28 3.10 23.90 -26.17
CA SER A 28 4.45 24.34 -25.79
C SER A 28 4.99 23.59 -24.57
N LEU A 29 4.15 23.34 -23.55
CA LEU A 29 4.53 22.55 -22.37
C LEU A 29 4.86 21.09 -22.71
N ILE A 30 4.09 20.45 -23.59
CA ILE A 30 4.35 19.08 -24.04
C ILE A 30 5.71 19.01 -24.76
N VAL A 31 5.98 19.94 -25.67
CA VAL A 31 7.26 19.99 -26.39
C VAL A 31 8.43 20.17 -25.42
N LEU A 32 8.28 21.05 -24.42
CA LEU A 32 9.34 21.33 -23.44
C LEU A 32 9.64 20.12 -22.53
N VAL A 33 8.61 19.37 -22.12
CA VAL A 33 8.78 18.14 -21.33
C VAL A 33 9.41 17.03 -22.17
N SER A 34 9.00 16.90 -23.44
CA SER A 34 9.59 15.92 -24.36
C SER A 34 11.07 16.21 -24.66
N THR A 35 11.45 17.46 -24.88
CA THR A 35 12.86 17.82 -25.13
C THR A 35 13.72 17.65 -23.88
N TYR A 36 13.19 17.97 -22.69
CA TYR A 36 13.90 17.74 -21.42
C TYR A 36 14.19 16.25 -21.17
N ASN A 37 13.21 15.38 -21.42
CA ASN A 37 13.40 13.92 -21.28
C ASN A 37 14.40 13.37 -22.29
N ILE A 38 14.41 13.88 -23.52
CA ILE A 38 15.39 13.49 -24.55
C ILE A 38 16.80 13.94 -24.16
N LEU A 39 16.97 15.16 -23.63
CA LEU A 39 18.26 15.62 -23.13
C LEU A 39 18.77 14.75 -21.97
N ASN A 40 17.92 14.42 -21.00
CA ASN A 40 18.33 13.56 -19.88
C ASN A 40 18.76 12.15 -20.33
N LEU A 41 18.20 11.64 -21.42
CA LEU A 41 18.63 10.36 -22.01
C LEU A 41 19.98 10.46 -22.74
N MET A 42 20.35 11.63 -23.26
CA MET A 42 21.64 11.84 -23.94
C MET A 42 22.82 12.05 -22.98
N PHE A 43 22.56 12.44 -21.72
CA PHE A 43 23.61 12.78 -20.74
C PHE A 43 23.82 11.74 -19.63
N LEU A 44 23.32 10.51 -19.79
CA LEU A 44 23.68 9.43 -18.87
C LEU A 44 25.18 9.05 -19.07
N PRO A 45 26.00 9.09 -18.01
CA PRO A 45 27.41 8.72 -18.10
C PRO A 45 27.55 7.22 -18.37
N ASN A 46 28.18 6.88 -19.51
CA ASN A 46 28.59 5.52 -19.85
C ASN A 46 29.76 5.08 -18.94
N ASN A 47 29.45 4.56 -17.76
CA ASN A 47 30.38 3.76 -16.98
C ASN A 47 29.97 2.28 -17.11
N ILE A 48 30.49 1.63 -18.15
CA ILE A 48 30.52 0.17 -18.25
C ILE A 48 31.99 -0.21 -18.32
N GLU A 49 32.55 -0.53 -17.16
CA GLU A 49 33.81 -1.27 -17.08
C GLU A 49 33.55 -2.73 -17.45
N SER A 50 34.33 -3.18 -18.43
CA SER A 50 34.37 -4.53 -18.97
C SER A 50 35.24 -5.46 -18.12
N SER A 51 34.69 -6.58 -17.67
CA SER A 51 35.43 -7.79 -17.23
C SER A 51 34.42 -8.94 -17.21
N SER A 52 34.58 -10.13 -17.78
CA SER A 52 35.74 -10.86 -18.29
C SER A 52 35.26 -11.88 -19.34
N ARG A 53 36.13 -12.19 -20.31
CA ARG A 53 35.97 -13.24 -21.31
C ARG A 53 35.98 -14.63 -20.65
N LEU A 54 35.03 -15.49 -21.04
CA LEU A 54 35.12 -16.93 -20.88
C LEU A 54 35.15 -17.56 -22.28
N ASP A 55 36.32 -18.03 -22.67
CA ASP A 55 36.55 -18.84 -23.86
C ASP A 55 35.93 -20.23 -23.67
N VAL A 56 35.02 -20.61 -24.58
CA VAL A 56 34.56 -22.00 -24.72
C VAL A 56 35.18 -22.56 -26.00
N SER A 57 36.29 -23.27 -25.85
CA SER A 57 36.89 -24.09 -26.90
C SER A 57 36.46 -25.54 -26.71
N GLY A 58 35.70 -26.06 -27.67
CA GLY A 58 35.29 -27.46 -27.71
C GLY A 58 36.40 -28.37 -28.18
N LYS A 59 36.59 -29.51 -27.49
CA LYS A 59 37.12 -30.74 -28.07
C LYS A 59 36.40 -31.95 -27.47
N THR A 60 35.77 -32.71 -28.34
CA THR A 60 35.30 -34.08 -28.11
C THR A 60 36.50 -35.02 -27.98
N SER A 61 36.51 -35.88 -26.95
CA SER A 61 37.19 -37.18 -27.00
C SER A 61 36.49 -38.19 -26.09
N LYS A 62 36.40 -39.42 -26.60
CA LYS A 62 35.87 -40.62 -25.95
C LYS A 62 36.80 -41.12 -24.84
N THR A 63 36.19 -41.97 -23.99
CA THR A 63 36.77 -42.95 -23.04
C THR A 63 37.59 -42.37 -21.89
N ASP A 64 37.05 -42.44 -20.66
CA ASP A 64 37.64 -43.27 -19.60
C ASP A 64 36.76 -43.33 -18.34
N LEU A 65 36.75 -44.52 -17.76
CA LEU A 65 35.92 -44.99 -16.66
C LEU A 65 36.76 -44.98 -15.38
N VAL A 66 36.79 -43.87 -14.61
CA VAL A 66 37.53 -43.82 -13.33
C VAL A 66 36.88 -42.88 -12.29
N ARG A 67 36.53 -43.49 -11.15
CA ARG A 67 36.58 -42.96 -9.76
C ARG A 67 35.68 -41.76 -9.40
N ALA A 68 34.58 -42.07 -8.71
CA ALA A 68 33.78 -41.09 -7.97
C ALA A 68 34.63 -40.45 -6.86
N GLY A 69 35.05 -39.20 -7.07
CA GLY A 69 35.55 -38.33 -6.02
C GLY A 69 34.43 -37.87 -5.08
N PRO A 70 34.77 -37.30 -3.91
CA PRO A 70 33.78 -36.77 -2.98
C PRO A 70 32.94 -35.71 -3.68
N ILE A 71 31.62 -35.88 -3.60
CA ILE A 71 30.63 -34.92 -4.11
C ILE A 71 30.88 -33.61 -3.35
N GLN A 72 31.52 -32.65 -4.02
CA GLN A 72 31.54 -31.28 -3.55
C GLN A 72 30.12 -30.76 -3.69
N ILE A 73 29.39 -30.74 -2.58
CA ILE A 73 28.14 -30.01 -2.48
C ILE A 73 28.53 -28.55 -2.66
N LYS A 74 28.34 -28.01 -3.88
CA LYS A 74 28.37 -26.57 -4.09
C LYS A 74 27.30 -25.99 -3.18
N GLU A 75 27.72 -25.17 -2.21
CA GLU A 75 26.80 -24.37 -1.42
C GLU A 75 25.89 -23.62 -2.40
N ALA A 76 24.59 -23.91 -2.33
CA ALA A 76 23.63 -23.29 -3.21
C ALA A 76 23.66 -21.79 -2.92
N GLU A 77 24.01 -20.98 -3.93
CA GLU A 77 23.91 -19.52 -3.84
C GLU A 77 22.49 -19.16 -3.41
N VAL A 78 22.38 -18.61 -2.20
CA VAL A 78 21.10 -18.14 -1.66
C VAL A 78 20.63 -17.01 -2.56
N SER A 79 19.48 -17.21 -3.21
CA SER A 79 18.89 -16.17 -4.07
C SER A 79 18.76 -14.85 -3.30
N PRO A 80 19.06 -13.69 -3.90
CA PRO A 80 18.93 -12.38 -3.25
C PRO A 80 17.57 -12.17 -2.56
N LYS A 81 16.49 -12.73 -3.13
CA LYS A 81 15.15 -12.68 -2.51
C LYS A 81 15.07 -13.41 -1.17
N SER A 82 15.75 -14.55 -1.05
CA SER A 82 15.79 -15.32 0.21
C SER A 82 16.54 -14.56 1.29
N GLN A 83 17.64 -13.88 0.94
CA GLN A 83 18.39 -13.05 1.89
C GLN A 83 17.53 -11.88 2.41
N VAL A 84 16.83 -11.18 1.51
CA VAL A 84 15.91 -10.10 1.89
C VAL A 84 14.88 -10.59 2.91
N MET A 85 14.30 -11.79 2.69
CA MET A 85 13.32 -12.38 3.60
C MET A 85 13.89 -12.73 4.98
N HIS A 86 15.15 -13.17 5.07
CA HIS A 86 15.81 -13.41 6.35
C HIS A 86 16.03 -12.12 7.14
N GLU A 87 16.43 -11.04 6.46
CA GLU A 87 16.64 -9.74 7.11
C GLU A 87 15.32 -9.16 7.64
N PHE A 88 14.22 -9.36 6.90
CA PHE A 88 12.89 -8.98 7.36
C PHE A 88 12.40 -9.82 8.56
N ALA A 89 12.81 -11.10 8.66
CA ALA A 89 12.43 -11.93 9.80
C ALA A 89 12.97 -11.38 11.13
N ALA A 90 14.12 -10.69 11.12
CA ALA A 90 14.67 -10.01 12.29
C ALA A 90 13.84 -8.78 12.73
N LEU A 91 12.97 -8.27 11.85
CA LEU A 91 12.08 -7.14 12.13
C LEU A 91 10.72 -7.58 12.70
N ALA A 92 10.41 -8.87 12.68
CA ALA A 92 9.15 -9.38 13.17
C ALA A 92 9.03 -9.21 14.69
N LEU A 93 7.86 -8.79 15.16
CA LEU A 93 7.52 -8.85 16.59
C LEU A 93 7.22 -10.30 16.98
N SER A 94 7.48 -10.69 18.22
CA SER A 94 7.23 -12.07 18.67
C SER A 94 5.74 -12.43 18.60
N ASN A 95 4.89 -11.44 18.87
CA ASN A 95 3.43 -11.54 18.81
C ASN A 95 2.84 -11.33 17.40
N GLU A 96 3.68 -11.02 16.39
CA GLU A 96 3.20 -10.72 15.03
C GLU A 96 2.48 -11.88 14.33
N PRO A 97 2.92 -13.15 14.45
CA PRO A 97 2.20 -14.27 13.83
C PRO A 97 0.75 -14.39 14.29
N ALA A 98 0.48 -14.15 15.59
CA ALA A 98 -0.87 -14.16 16.14
C ALA A 98 -1.71 -12.99 15.60
N PHE A 99 -1.11 -11.80 15.50
CA PHE A 99 -1.72 -10.64 14.88
C PHE A 99 -2.10 -10.89 13.41
N LEU A 100 -1.18 -11.45 12.61
CA LEU A 100 -1.43 -11.76 11.21
C LEU A 100 -2.55 -12.79 11.09
N ALA A 101 -2.52 -13.86 11.88
CA ALA A 101 -3.58 -14.87 11.89
C ALA A 101 -4.97 -14.29 12.16
N ALA A 102 -5.07 -13.27 13.01
CA ALA A 102 -6.32 -12.60 13.36
C ALA A 102 -6.78 -11.52 12.35
N THR A 103 -5.90 -11.07 11.47
CA THR A 103 -6.16 -9.93 10.56
C THR A 103 -6.04 -10.27 9.08
N SER A 104 -5.55 -11.45 8.72
CA SER A 104 -5.42 -11.94 7.33
C SER A 104 -6.74 -12.49 6.74
N HIS A 105 -7.89 -12.18 7.33
CA HIS A 105 -9.17 -12.69 6.86
C HIS A 105 -9.60 -12.04 5.55
N SER A 106 -9.89 -12.88 4.55
CA SER A 106 -10.50 -12.45 3.28
C SER A 106 -11.95 -12.94 3.19
N CYS A 107 -12.82 -12.09 2.67
CA CYS A 107 -14.19 -12.44 2.34
C CYS A 107 -14.34 -12.50 0.82
N MET A 108 -14.25 -13.72 0.28
CA MET A 108 -14.36 -13.97 -1.16
C MET A 108 -15.60 -14.81 -1.52
N SER A 109 -16.46 -15.12 -0.54
CA SER A 109 -17.66 -15.92 -0.79
C SER A 109 -18.78 -15.08 -1.42
N LYS A 110 -19.75 -15.73 -2.07
CA LYS A 110 -20.98 -15.08 -2.58
C LYS A 110 -21.83 -14.43 -1.47
N LYS A 111 -21.58 -14.77 -0.20
CA LYS A 111 -22.27 -14.18 0.96
C LYS A 111 -21.69 -12.82 1.35
N CYS A 112 -20.49 -12.49 0.86
CA CYS A 112 -19.86 -11.19 1.09
C CYS A 112 -20.59 -10.14 0.24
N LEU A 113 -20.99 -9.03 0.86
CA LEU A 113 -21.64 -7.93 0.17
C LEU A 113 -20.66 -7.33 -0.84
N SER A 114 -21.08 -7.29 -2.09
CA SER A 114 -20.40 -6.61 -3.19
C SER A 114 -21.36 -5.63 -3.87
N ASN A 115 -22.21 -5.00 -3.05
CA ASN A 115 -23.25 -4.12 -3.56
C ASN A 115 -22.65 -2.82 -4.10
N ILE A 116 -23.16 -2.39 -5.25
CA ILE A 116 -22.92 -1.03 -5.74
C ILE A 116 -23.68 -0.08 -4.80
N PRO A 117 -23.02 0.97 -4.26
CA PRO A 117 -23.68 1.89 -3.34
C PRO A 117 -24.90 2.55 -3.98
N ARG A 118 -25.96 2.78 -3.19
CA ARG A 118 -27.17 3.46 -3.69
C ARG A 118 -26.81 4.82 -4.27
N GLY A 119 -27.33 5.12 -5.46
CA GLY A 119 -27.03 6.35 -6.19
C GLY A 119 -25.72 6.33 -6.99
N SER A 120 -24.98 5.21 -6.97
CA SER A 120 -23.84 4.99 -7.87
C SER A 120 -24.19 3.98 -8.96
N ASN A 121 -23.65 4.18 -10.15
CA ASN A 121 -23.74 3.24 -11.27
C ASN A 121 -22.41 2.51 -11.53
N VAL A 122 -21.39 2.76 -10.71
CA VAL A 122 -20.03 2.23 -10.91
C VAL A 122 -19.61 1.39 -9.71
N LYS A 123 -18.87 0.30 -9.97
CA LYS A 123 -18.21 -0.46 -8.90
C LYS A 123 -17.16 0.45 -8.25
N ARG A 124 -17.13 0.52 -6.93
CA ARG A 124 -16.12 1.29 -6.17
C ARG A 124 -15.16 0.32 -5.50
N ILE A 125 -13.93 0.29 -5.98
CA ILE A 125 -12.90 -0.64 -5.54
C ILE A 125 -11.87 0.16 -4.74
N ALA A 126 -11.78 -0.09 -3.44
CA ALA A 126 -10.80 0.56 -2.59
C ALA A 126 -9.57 -0.32 -2.46
N ILE A 127 -8.39 0.24 -2.71
CA ILE A 127 -7.12 -0.34 -2.30
C ILE A 127 -6.79 0.30 -0.95
N LEU A 128 -7.01 -0.45 0.13
CA LEU A 128 -6.79 0.02 1.49
C LEU A 128 -5.39 -0.34 1.95
N VAL A 129 -4.63 0.69 2.29
CA VAL A 129 -3.25 0.64 2.74
C VAL A 129 -3.13 1.52 3.98
N PRO A 130 -2.32 1.15 4.98
CA PRO A 130 -1.94 2.12 5.99
C PRO A 130 -1.19 3.31 5.35
N PRO A 131 -1.23 4.53 5.94
CA PRO A 131 -0.46 5.66 5.49
C PRO A 131 1.03 5.29 5.40
N GLY A 132 1.64 5.54 4.24
CA GLY A 132 2.99 5.06 3.98
C GLY A 132 3.36 5.17 2.50
N MET A 133 4.66 5.08 2.20
CA MET A 133 5.16 5.04 0.82
C MET A 133 4.86 3.70 0.16
N ILE A 134 4.96 2.59 0.92
CA ILE A 134 4.77 1.23 0.36
C ILE A 134 3.36 1.11 -0.23
N GLY A 135 2.35 1.56 0.52
CA GLY A 135 0.96 1.57 0.08
C GLY A 135 0.73 2.40 -1.18
N HIS A 136 1.32 3.61 -1.22
CA HIS A 136 1.19 4.53 -2.34
C HIS A 136 1.77 3.95 -3.64
N TYR A 137 3.01 3.45 -3.59
CA TYR A 137 3.65 2.86 -4.77
C TYR A 137 2.99 1.55 -5.19
N PHE A 138 2.50 0.76 -4.24
CA PHE A 138 1.69 -0.41 -4.55
C PHE A 138 0.41 -0.04 -5.29
N PHE A 139 -0.32 0.97 -4.82
CA PHE A 139 -1.51 1.47 -5.52
C PHE A 139 -1.17 1.96 -6.93
N SER A 140 -0.09 2.74 -7.09
CA SER A 140 0.37 3.20 -8.40
C SER A 140 0.64 2.03 -9.35
N LEU A 141 1.29 0.96 -8.85
CA LEU A 141 1.51 -0.26 -9.62
C LEU A 141 0.18 -0.93 -10.03
N ILE A 142 -0.77 -1.09 -9.10
CA ILE A 142 -2.08 -1.69 -9.41
C ILE A 142 -2.82 -0.87 -10.46
N LYS A 143 -2.83 0.47 -10.33
CA LYS A 143 -3.47 1.37 -11.28
C LYS A 143 -2.88 1.22 -12.68
N ASP A 144 -1.55 1.21 -12.77
CA ASP A 144 -0.82 1.02 -14.02
C ASP A 144 -1.13 -0.33 -14.68
N VAL A 145 -1.16 -1.40 -13.89
CA VAL A 145 -1.44 -2.76 -14.36
C VAL A 145 -2.89 -2.87 -14.83
N VAL A 146 -3.86 -2.33 -14.09
CA VAL A 146 -5.27 -2.33 -14.49
C VAL A 146 -5.47 -1.54 -15.79
N GLN A 147 -4.88 -0.35 -15.89
CA GLN A 147 -5.00 0.48 -17.09
C GLN A 147 -4.40 -0.17 -18.33
N LEU A 148 -3.34 -0.96 -18.18
CA LEU A 148 -2.74 -1.69 -19.29
C LEU A 148 -3.53 -2.95 -19.63
N ALA A 149 -4.06 -3.65 -18.63
CA ALA A 149 -4.89 -4.84 -18.82
C ALA A 149 -6.20 -4.51 -19.55
N ASP A 150 -6.84 -3.41 -19.14
CA ASP A 150 -8.04 -2.89 -19.79
C ASP A 150 -8.10 -1.35 -19.70
N PRO A 151 -7.84 -0.64 -20.82
CA PRO A 151 -7.92 0.81 -20.87
C PRO A 151 -9.29 1.41 -20.53
N THR A 152 -10.36 0.63 -20.66
CA THR A 152 -11.75 1.04 -20.39
C THR A 152 -12.20 0.69 -18.97
N ALA A 153 -11.36 0.04 -18.17
CA ALA A 153 -11.69 -0.32 -16.79
C ALA A 153 -12.22 0.88 -16.00
N PHE A 154 -11.55 2.02 -16.11
CA PHE A 154 -11.90 3.23 -15.37
C PHE A 154 -13.21 3.90 -15.83
N ASP A 155 -13.79 3.50 -16.97
CA ASP A 155 -15.11 3.97 -17.41
C ASP A 155 -16.25 3.28 -16.65
N ARG A 156 -16.00 2.06 -16.14
CA ARG A 156 -17.02 1.20 -15.48
C ARG A 156 -16.79 0.99 -13.99
N MET A 157 -15.59 1.27 -13.49
CA MET A 157 -15.26 1.17 -12.08
C MET A 157 -14.37 2.32 -11.60
N LEU A 158 -14.58 2.75 -10.37
CA LEU A 158 -13.70 3.67 -9.68
C LEU A 158 -12.74 2.87 -8.79
N ILE A 159 -11.46 2.86 -9.14
CA ILE A 159 -10.39 2.30 -8.31
C ILE A 159 -9.64 3.44 -7.64
N PHE A 160 -9.55 3.42 -6.32
CA PHE A 160 -8.91 4.49 -5.55
C PHE A 160 -8.14 3.96 -4.35
N GLU A 161 -7.08 4.68 -3.98
CA GLU A 161 -6.34 4.49 -2.75
C GLU A 161 -7.09 5.14 -1.60
N SER A 162 -7.10 4.50 -0.43
CA SER A 162 -7.58 5.12 0.79
C SER A 162 -6.89 4.54 2.02
N THR A 163 -6.57 5.42 2.96
CA THR A 163 -6.13 5.05 4.30
C THR A 163 -7.31 5.02 5.27
N HIS A 164 -8.41 5.68 4.91
CA HIS A 164 -9.64 5.73 5.70
C HIS A 164 -10.26 4.35 5.85
N VAL A 165 -10.51 3.97 7.09
CA VAL A 165 -11.28 2.76 7.41
C VAL A 165 -12.77 2.97 7.13
N PRO A 166 -13.49 1.94 6.70
CA PRO A 166 -14.96 1.98 6.66
C PRO A 166 -15.59 2.39 8.01
N PRO A 167 -16.64 3.24 8.05
CA PRO A 167 -17.42 3.51 9.26
C PRO A 167 -17.95 2.22 9.88
N TYR A 168 -18.15 2.24 11.19
CA TYR A 168 -18.63 1.06 11.88
C TYR A 168 -20.11 0.79 11.53
N GLY A 169 -20.42 -0.48 11.31
CA GLY A 169 -21.74 -0.97 10.93
C GLY A 169 -21.70 -2.11 9.92
N TYR A 170 -22.87 -2.63 9.58
CA TYR A 170 -23.04 -3.65 8.55
C TYR A 170 -22.70 -3.07 7.16
N GLY A 171 -22.10 -3.89 6.28
CA GLY A 171 -21.33 -3.53 5.07
C GLY A 171 -21.95 -2.64 3.98
N GLY A 172 -23.05 -1.93 4.25
CA GLY A 172 -23.62 -0.90 3.37
C GLY A 172 -23.21 0.54 3.70
N ASN A 173 -22.60 0.80 4.86
CA ASN A 173 -22.37 2.18 5.33
C ASN A 173 -21.12 2.85 4.79
N HIS A 174 -20.26 2.15 4.06
CA HIS A 174 -18.95 2.66 3.67
C HIS A 174 -18.81 2.96 2.18
N GLY A 175 -19.82 2.64 1.36
CA GLY A 175 -19.82 3.03 -0.05
C GLY A 175 -18.75 2.35 -0.92
N ILE A 176 -18.28 1.17 -0.53
CA ILE A 176 -17.23 0.41 -1.27
C ILE A 176 -17.82 -0.93 -1.69
N THR A 177 -17.59 -1.31 -2.95
CA THR A 177 -18.06 -2.57 -3.54
C THR A 177 -17.09 -3.71 -3.23
N LYS A 178 -15.78 -3.48 -3.36
CA LYS A 178 -14.74 -4.45 -3.01
C LYS A 178 -13.54 -3.74 -2.38
N ILE A 179 -12.89 -4.40 -1.44
CA ILE A 179 -11.70 -3.90 -0.75
C ILE A 179 -10.52 -4.82 -1.05
N VAL A 180 -9.41 -4.26 -1.51
CA VAL A 180 -8.11 -4.94 -1.50
C VAL A 180 -7.32 -4.33 -0.36
N GLN A 181 -7.10 -5.09 0.70
CA GLN A 181 -6.28 -4.68 1.82
C GLN A 181 -4.84 -5.12 1.59
N LEU A 182 -3.91 -4.18 1.48
CA LEU A 182 -2.49 -4.50 1.59
C LEU A 182 -2.17 -4.67 3.07
N GLN A 183 -1.89 -5.90 3.50
CA GLN A 183 -1.51 -6.18 4.87
C GLN A 183 -0.02 -6.00 5.01
N SER A 184 0.39 -4.98 5.76
CA SER A 184 1.79 -4.79 6.11
C SER A 184 2.27 -6.02 6.90
N THR A 185 3.19 -6.75 6.29
CA THR A 185 4.01 -7.71 7.02
C THR A 185 5.17 -6.95 7.64
N TRP A 186 5.59 -7.34 8.84
CA TRP A 186 6.57 -6.64 9.68
C TRP A 186 6.00 -5.33 10.23
N LEU A 187 5.33 -5.41 11.38
CA LEU A 187 4.66 -4.25 11.99
C LEU A 187 5.62 -3.09 12.28
N ARG A 188 6.90 -3.39 12.56
CA ARG A 188 7.93 -2.34 12.69
C ARG A 188 8.13 -1.53 11.43
N VAL A 189 8.13 -2.20 10.27
CA VAL A 189 8.25 -1.56 8.96
C VAL A 189 7.03 -0.69 8.70
N ALA A 190 5.83 -1.18 9.04
CA ALA A 190 4.60 -0.40 8.95
C ALA A 190 4.61 0.85 9.83
N VAL A 191 5.10 0.73 11.08
CA VAL A 191 5.27 1.86 12.01
C VAL A 191 6.22 2.90 11.43
N SER A 192 7.40 2.47 10.94
CA SER A 192 8.37 3.38 10.33
C SER A 192 7.83 4.06 9.07
N ASP A 193 7.14 3.33 8.20
CA ASP A 193 6.53 3.89 6.98
C ASP A 193 5.49 4.97 7.32
N ALA A 194 4.63 4.68 8.29
CA ALA A 194 3.57 5.58 8.74
C ALA A 194 4.13 6.86 9.37
N ILE A 195 5.16 6.76 10.20
CA ILE A 195 5.85 7.92 10.79
C ILE A 195 6.48 8.77 9.71
N TYR A 196 7.25 8.15 8.82
CA TYR A 196 7.97 8.86 7.75
C TYR A 196 7.01 9.59 6.81
N SER A 197 5.95 8.91 6.35
CA SER A 197 4.93 9.51 5.50
C SER A 197 4.18 10.64 6.20
N THR A 198 3.91 10.53 7.50
CA THR A 198 3.18 11.56 8.24
C THR A 198 4.04 12.81 8.45
N LYS A 199 5.32 12.66 8.81
CA LYS A 199 6.24 13.78 8.99
C LYS A 199 6.51 14.54 7.68
N ASN A 200 6.76 13.83 6.58
CA ASN A 200 7.02 14.45 5.27
C ASN A 200 5.83 15.24 4.73
N ASN A 201 4.61 14.78 4.97
CA ASN A 201 3.40 15.46 4.48
C ASN A 201 3.05 16.73 5.28
N ALA A 202 3.54 16.85 6.50
CA ALA A 202 3.18 17.95 7.39
C ALA A 202 4.04 19.21 7.18
N ASN A 203 4.89 19.25 6.14
CA ASN A 203 5.83 20.36 5.88
C ASN A 203 6.61 20.76 7.14
N PHE A 204 6.93 19.81 8.02
CA PHE A 204 7.86 20.11 9.11
C PHE A 204 9.17 20.49 8.44
N GLU A 205 9.55 21.76 8.57
CA GLU A 205 10.84 22.26 8.09
C GLU A 205 11.91 21.28 8.56
N THR A 206 12.85 20.99 7.67
CA THR A 206 13.96 20.04 7.81
C THR A 206 14.97 20.52 8.84
N ASP A 207 14.50 20.91 10.02
CA ASP A 207 15.37 21.03 11.17
C ASP A 207 15.91 19.61 11.41
N ASP A 208 17.23 19.49 11.44
CA ASP A 208 17.98 18.23 11.59
C ASP A 208 17.57 17.49 12.88
N ASP A 209 16.87 18.21 13.77
CA ASP A 209 16.20 17.76 14.99
C ASP A 209 14.73 17.29 14.77
N LEU A 210 14.33 16.92 13.55
CA LEU A 210 13.22 15.97 13.30
C LEU A 210 13.57 14.54 13.78
N THR A 211 14.27 14.48 14.91
CA THR A 211 13.99 13.64 16.08
C THR A 211 13.36 12.32 15.72
N ARG A 212 14.25 11.34 15.58
CA ARG A 212 14.00 9.94 15.84
C ARG A 212 12.74 9.76 16.69
N PRO A 213 11.73 9.01 16.20
CA PRO A 213 10.48 8.87 16.93
C PRO A 213 10.75 8.28 18.31
N SER A 214 10.15 8.89 19.33
CA SER A 214 10.27 8.39 20.70
C SER A 214 9.66 6.98 20.81
N GLU A 215 10.07 6.22 21.82
CA GLU A 215 9.47 4.90 22.10
C GLU A 215 7.94 4.98 22.22
N LYS A 216 7.46 5.98 22.98
CA LYS A 216 6.03 6.24 23.16
C LYS A 216 5.33 6.57 21.84
N GLU A 217 5.98 7.30 20.95
CA GLU A 217 5.45 7.61 19.62
C GLU A 217 5.33 6.34 18.76
N ASN A 218 6.36 5.50 18.73
CA ASN A 218 6.32 4.22 17.99
C ASN A 218 5.20 3.31 18.50
N VAL A 219 5.05 3.18 19.83
CA VAL A 219 3.95 2.42 20.45
C VAL A 219 2.59 2.99 20.09
N SER A 220 2.44 4.32 20.12
CA SER A 220 1.19 4.99 19.76
C SER A 220 0.82 4.78 18.29
N VAL A 221 1.81 4.86 17.39
CA VAL A 221 1.62 4.58 15.96
C VAL A 221 1.25 3.12 15.74
N LEU A 222 1.93 2.17 16.40
CA LEU A 222 1.58 0.76 16.32
C LEU A 222 0.12 0.51 16.72
N ARG A 223 -0.33 1.09 17.83
CA ARG A 223 -1.72 1.00 18.30
C ARG A 223 -2.72 1.52 17.25
N GLN A 224 -2.41 2.63 16.57
CA GLN A 224 -3.23 3.14 15.47
C GLN A 224 -3.30 2.16 14.28
N LEU A 225 -2.17 1.54 13.92
CA LEU A 225 -2.13 0.53 12.86
C LEU A 225 -2.89 -0.74 13.24
N VAL A 226 -2.71 -1.25 14.47
CA VAL A 226 -3.48 -2.39 14.98
C VAL A 226 -4.97 -2.10 14.92
N ARG A 227 -5.39 -0.92 15.39
CA ARG A 227 -6.78 -0.46 15.30
C ARG A 227 -7.32 -0.48 13.85
N TRP A 228 -6.53 -0.01 12.89
CA TRP A 228 -6.89 -0.03 11.48
C TRP A 228 -7.11 -1.45 10.96
N HIS A 229 -6.15 -2.36 11.22
CA HIS A 229 -6.23 -3.76 10.79
C HIS A 229 -7.38 -4.50 11.43
N CYS A 230 -7.56 -4.31 12.73
CA CYS A 230 -8.73 -4.75 13.45
C CYS A 230 -9.98 -4.35 12.65
N ARG A 231 -10.15 -3.06 12.34
CA ARG A 231 -11.42 -2.56 11.77
C ARG A 231 -11.72 -3.17 10.41
N LEU A 232 -10.69 -3.42 9.60
CA LEU A 232 -10.85 -4.11 8.33
C LEU A 232 -11.18 -5.59 8.50
N SER A 233 -10.64 -6.27 9.51
CA SER A 233 -11.02 -7.64 9.84
C SER A 233 -12.53 -7.75 10.12
N HIS A 234 -13.11 -6.79 10.85
CA HIS A 234 -14.57 -6.74 11.05
C HIS A 234 -15.33 -6.48 9.73
N VAL A 235 -14.85 -5.56 8.89
CA VAL A 235 -15.46 -5.30 7.57
C VAL A 235 -15.46 -6.55 6.69
N SER A 236 -14.42 -7.39 6.81
CA SER A 236 -14.34 -8.67 6.09
C SER A 236 -15.46 -9.64 6.48
N ALA A 237 -16.15 -9.49 7.61
CA ALA A 237 -17.29 -10.35 7.92
C ALA A 237 -18.48 -10.15 6.96
N HIS A 238 -18.55 -8.98 6.29
CA HIS A 238 -19.73 -8.58 5.54
C HIS A 238 -19.44 -8.00 4.16
N THR A 239 -18.24 -7.52 3.88
CA THR A 239 -17.90 -6.88 2.60
C THR A 239 -16.86 -7.71 1.87
N SER A 240 -16.98 -7.80 0.54
CA SER A 240 -15.98 -8.46 -0.31
C SER A 240 -14.60 -7.83 -0.08
N LEU A 241 -13.70 -8.58 0.55
CA LEU A 241 -12.39 -8.11 0.98
C LEU A 241 -11.33 -9.16 0.62
N LEU A 242 -10.27 -8.73 -0.05
CA LEU A 242 -9.08 -9.51 -0.33
C LEU A 242 -7.91 -8.94 0.47
N THR A 243 -7.34 -9.74 1.36
CA THR A 243 -6.10 -9.39 2.06
C THR A 243 -4.90 -9.91 1.27
N VAL A 244 -3.93 -9.03 1.04
CA VAL A 244 -2.68 -9.32 0.32
C VAL A 244 -1.52 -8.94 1.23
N PRO A 245 -0.80 -9.90 1.81
CA PRO A 245 0.41 -9.63 2.58
C PRO A 245 1.50 -9.00 1.69
N VAL A 246 2.15 -7.94 2.16
CA VAL A 246 3.28 -7.31 1.44
C VAL A 246 4.38 -8.33 1.13
N ARG A 247 4.66 -9.24 2.07
CA ARG A 247 5.55 -10.40 1.87
C ARG A 247 5.23 -11.21 0.60
N ASP A 248 3.96 -11.48 0.35
CA ASP A 248 3.53 -12.29 -0.79
C ASP A 248 3.73 -11.52 -2.10
N VAL A 249 3.56 -10.20 -2.07
CA VAL A 249 3.83 -9.34 -3.22
C VAL A 249 5.33 -9.34 -3.57
N ILE A 250 6.22 -9.28 -2.58
CA ILE A 250 7.68 -9.28 -2.78
C ILE A 250 8.16 -10.64 -3.31
N THR A 251 7.68 -11.72 -2.69
CA THR A 251 8.13 -13.08 -3.00
C THR A 251 7.49 -13.64 -4.27
N ASN A 252 6.21 -13.36 -4.51
CA ASN A 252 5.45 -13.80 -5.66
C ASN A 252 4.57 -12.66 -6.23
N LEU A 253 5.22 -11.66 -6.82
CA LEU A 253 4.56 -10.49 -7.41
C LEU A 253 3.50 -10.90 -8.44
N THR A 254 3.84 -11.77 -9.40
CA THR A 254 2.92 -12.18 -10.47
C THR A 254 1.67 -12.85 -9.91
N GLY A 255 1.81 -13.80 -8.97
CA GLY A 255 0.68 -14.47 -8.36
C GLY A 255 -0.20 -13.51 -7.55
N SER A 256 0.42 -12.60 -6.78
CA SER A 256 -0.30 -11.61 -5.99
C SER A 256 -1.10 -10.63 -6.86
N ILE A 257 -0.48 -10.09 -7.91
CA ILE A 257 -1.15 -9.19 -8.86
C ILE A 257 -2.26 -9.92 -9.61
N SER A 258 -2.01 -11.16 -10.04
CA SER A 258 -3.03 -12.02 -10.67
C SER A 258 -4.26 -12.21 -9.76
N LYS A 259 -4.04 -12.52 -8.48
CA LYS A 259 -5.11 -12.65 -7.48
C LYS A 259 -5.91 -11.35 -7.31
N ILE A 260 -5.23 -10.21 -7.30
CA ILE A 260 -5.86 -8.89 -7.18
C ILE A 260 -6.72 -8.58 -8.39
N LEU A 261 -6.18 -8.73 -9.61
CA LEU A 261 -6.92 -8.42 -10.82
C LEU A 261 -8.18 -9.27 -10.95
N LYS A 262 -8.07 -10.59 -10.73
CA LYS A 262 -9.25 -11.49 -10.69
C LYS A 262 -10.26 -11.06 -9.65
N PHE A 263 -9.80 -10.64 -8.46
CA PHE A 263 -10.68 -10.18 -7.41
C PHE A 263 -11.37 -8.86 -7.77
N ILE A 264 -10.70 -7.93 -8.44
CA ILE A 264 -11.29 -6.66 -8.89
C ILE A 264 -12.38 -6.94 -9.95
N ASP A 265 -11.99 -7.59 -11.05
CA ASP A 265 -12.86 -8.02 -12.14
C ASP A 265 -12.26 -9.28 -12.76
N GLU A 266 -13.00 -10.38 -12.82
CA GLU A 266 -12.50 -11.63 -13.41
C GLU A 266 -12.13 -11.45 -14.89
N ASP A 267 -12.79 -10.51 -15.57
CA ASP A 267 -12.60 -10.19 -16.99
C ASP A 267 -11.50 -9.15 -17.27
N LEU A 268 -10.84 -8.58 -16.23
CA LEU A 268 -9.83 -7.51 -16.43
C LEU A 268 -8.63 -7.95 -17.27
N VAL A 269 -8.25 -9.22 -17.12
CA VAL A 269 -7.23 -9.85 -17.97
C VAL A 269 -7.94 -10.92 -18.78
N ALA A 270 -8.95 -10.49 -19.54
CA ALA A 270 -9.41 -11.26 -20.67
C ALA A 270 -8.17 -11.71 -21.48
N PRO A 271 -8.18 -12.90 -22.07
CA PRO A 271 -7.05 -13.37 -22.86
C PRO A 271 -6.68 -12.27 -23.83
N ILE A 272 -5.45 -11.76 -23.73
CA ILE A 272 -4.89 -10.94 -24.80
C ILE A 272 -5.07 -11.83 -26.02
N GLN A 273 -5.99 -11.48 -26.94
CA GLN A 273 -6.47 -12.39 -27.99
C GLN A 273 -5.35 -12.94 -28.90
N GLN A 274 -4.11 -12.47 -28.73
CA GLN A 274 -2.90 -13.04 -29.30
C GLN A 274 -2.42 -14.37 -28.69
N PHE A 275 -2.89 -14.83 -27.51
CA PHE A 275 -2.20 -15.93 -26.80
C PHE A 275 -3.02 -17.19 -26.46
N GLY A 276 -4.32 -17.24 -26.75
CA GLY A 276 -5.17 -18.43 -26.73
C GLY A 276 -4.94 -19.53 -25.66
N GLY A 277 -5.61 -19.43 -24.51
CA GLY A 277 -6.05 -20.56 -23.68
C GLY A 277 -5.55 -20.69 -22.22
N ASN A 278 -6.42 -21.17 -21.32
CA ASN A 278 -6.18 -21.80 -20.01
C ASN A 278 -5.65 -20.90 -18.85
N SER A 279 -5.87 -21.31 -17.59
CA SER A 279 -5.51 -20.50 -16.41
C SER A 279 -4.02 -20.15 -16.27
N SER A 280 -3.14 -20.94 -16.89
CA SER A 280 -1.70 -20.66 -16.99
C SER A 280 -1.40 -19.42 -17.84
N GLU A 281 -2.23 -19.12 -18.84
CA GLU A 281 -2.10 -17.95 -19.71
C GLU A 281 -2.46 -16.65 -18.96
N TYR A 282 -3.36 -16.69 -17.98
CA TYR A 282 -3.68 -15.51 -17.18
C TYR A 282 -2.43 -14.99 -16.44
N GLU A 283 -1.70 -15.87 -15.75
CA GLU A 283 -0.48 -15.46 -15.05
C GLU A 283 0.63 -15.04 -16.01
N GLU A 284 0.69 -15.63 -17.20
CA GLU A 284 1.63 -15.22 -18.25
C GLU A 284 1.31 -13.83 -18.80
N ASN A 285 0.03 -13.51 -19.02
CA ASN A 285 -0.43 -12.19 -19.41
C ASN A 285 -0.10 -11.14 -18.34
N VAL A 286 -0.35 -11.46 -17.06
CA VAL A 286 0.06 -10.60 -15.94
C VAL A 286 1.58 -10.42 -15.92
N ARG A 287 2.35 -11.49 -16.12
CA ARG A 287 3.82 -11.41 -16.20
C ARG A 287 4.28 -10.51 -17.35
N ALA A 288 3.63 -10.58 -18.51
CA ALA A 288 3.92 -9.70 -19.65
C ALA A 288 3.62 -8.24 -19.33
N ILE A 289 2.46 -7.95 -18.72
CA ILE A 289 2.09 -6.61 -18.25
C ILE A 289 3.12 -6.07 -17.25
N LEU A 290 3.54 -6.88 -16.28
CA LEU A 290 4.54 -6.48 -15.28
C LEU A 290 5.91 -6.21 -15.92
N LYS A 291 6.30 -6.93 -16.97
CA LYS A 291 7.51 -6.62 -17.75
C LYS A 291 7.41 -5.25 -18.44
N LEU A 292 6.25 -4.94 -19.02
CA LEU A 292 6.00 -3.62 -19.63
C LEU A 292 5.99 -2.49 -18.59
N LYS A 293 5.66 -2.80 -17.33
CA LYS A 293 5.67 -1.89 -16.18
C LYS A 293 6.85 -2.12 -15.24
N ALA A 294 7.99 -2.58 -15.78
CA ALA A 294 9.18 -2.87 -14.97
C ALA A 294 9.66 -1.67 -14.14
N SER A 295 9.48 -0.43 -14.62
CA SER A 295 9.78 0.78 -13.86
C SER A 295 8.90 0.92 -12.61
N SER A 296 7.58 0.75 -12.75
CA SER A 296 6.63 0.82 -11.62
C SER A 296 6.89 -0.31 -10.61
N VAL A 297 7.24 -1.51 -11.09
CA VAL A 297 7.66 -2.63 -10.23
C VAL A 297 8.91 -2.26 -9.44
N LYS A 298 9.95 -1.74 -10.11
CA LYS A 298 11.20 -1.35 -9.46
C LYS A 298 11.00 -0.21 -8.44
N VAL A 299 10.13 0.75 -8.73
CA VAL A 299 9.77 1.83 -7.80
C VAL A 299 9.12 1.25 -6.54
N PHE A 300 8.17 0.33 -6.69
CA PHE A 300 7.55 -0.36 -5.55
C PHE A 300 8.59 -1.15 -4.74
N GLU A 301 9.42 -1.98 -5.37
CA GLU A 301 10.46 -2.76 -4.70
C GLU A 301 11.46 -1.86 -3.96
N ASN A 302 11.91 -0.78 -4.58
CA ASN A 302 12.80 0.20 -3.95
C ASN A 302 12.16 0.85 -2.72
N SER A 303 10.86 1.18 -2.78
CA SER A 303 10.18 1.78 -1.63
C SER A 303 10.12 0.85 -0.41
N VAL A 304 9.91 -0.44 -0.65
CA VAL A 304 9.93 -1.47 0.41
C VAL A 304 11.33 -1.56 1.04
N MET A 305 12.38 -1.54 0.21
CA MET A 305 13.76 -1.61 0.68
C MET A 305 14.17 -0.35 1.44
N GLU A 306 13.79 0.84 0.98
CA GLU A 306 14.08 2.11 1.65
C GLU A 306 13.44 2.16 3.05
N VAL A 307 12.16 1.80 3.16
CA VAL A 307 11.46 1.79 4.46
C VAL A 307 12.09 0.74 5.38
N LYS A 308 12.44 -0.43 4.86
CA LYS A 308 13.13 -1.47 5.63
C LYS A 308 14.47 -0.96 6.18
N GLU A 309 15.30 -0.33 5.37
CA GLU A 309 16.59 0.22 5.80
C GLU A 309 16.41 1.24 6.93
N LYS A 310 15.41 2.13 6.81
CA LYS A 310 15.05 3.09 7.87
C LYS A 310 14.56 2.38 9.14
N SER A 311 13.81 1.28 8.99
CA SER A 311 13.30 0.48 10.12
C SER A 311 14.44 -0.23 10.85
N VAL A 312 15.38 -0.83 10.11
CA VAL A 312 16.58 -1.47 10.66
C VAL A 312 17.41 -0.45 11.41
N ALA A 313 17.65 0.73 10.83
CA ALA A 313 18.36 1.81 11.50
C ALA A 313 17.67 2.18 12.83
N ALA A 314 16.36 2.43 12.81
CA ALA A 314 15.59 2.76 14.01
C ALA A 314 15.69 1.68 15.10
N LEU A 315 15.77 0.41 14.72
CA LEU A 315 15.92 -0.72 15.66
C LEU A 315 17.30 -0.83 16.26
N LEU A 316 18.35 -0.78 15.44
CA LEU A 316 19.74 -0.82 15.92
C LEU A 316 20.00 0.29 16.93
N PHE A 317 19.40 1.45 16.71
CA PHE A 317 19.46 2.53 17.67
C PHE A 317 18.65 2.25 18.94
N SER A 318 17.54 1.52 18.89
CA SER A 318 16.71 1.26 20.07
C SER A 318 17.34 0.19 20.97
N SER A 319 17.92 -0.84 20.36
CA SER A 319 18.67 -1.88 21.08
C SER A 319 19.93 -1.34 21.77
N ALA A 320 20.61 -0.35 21.18
CA ALA A 320 21.78 0.29 21.79
C ALA A 320 21.49 0.96 23.15
N PHE A 321 20.24 1.39 23.39
CA PHE A 321 19.82 1.99 24.67
C PHE A 321 19.18 0.98 25.63
N GLN A 322 18.77 -0.20 25.14
CA GLN A 322 18.14 -1.27 25.92
C GLN A 322 19.14 -2.31 26.45
N MET A 323 20.34 -1.90 26.84
CA MET A 323 21.32 -2.82 27.47
C MET A 323 20.86 -3.41 28.82
N GLY A 324 19.65 -3.07 29.30
CA GLY A 324 19.04 -3.59 30.53
C GLY A 324 18.18 -4.85 30.38
N GLY A 325 18.09 -5.47 29.19
CA GLY A 325 17.33 -6.71 28.99
C GLY A 325 15.80 -6.55 29.13
N GLY A 326 15.28 -5.35 28.90
CA GLY A 326 13.84 -5.10 28.88
C GLY A 326 13.14 -5.73 27.68
N GLU A 327 11.87 -6.06 27.85
CA GLU A 327 10.99 -6.49 26.75
C GLU A 327 10.86 -5.37 25.70
N ASP A 328 10.73 -5.74 24.42
CA ASP A 328 10.54 -4.74 23.38
C ASP A 328 9.18 -4.03 23.55
N PRO A 329 9.15 -2.70 23.63
CA PRO A 329 7.93 -1.93 23.90
C PRO A 329 6.86 -2.09 22.82
N LEU A 330 7.23 -2.33 21.57
CA LEU A 330 6.28 -2.62 20.49
C LEU A 330 5.69 -4.02 20.63
N ASP A 331 6.49 -4.99 21.04
CA ASP A 331 6.05 -6.36 21.24
C ASP A 331 5.15 -6.49 22.47
N ALA A 332 5.49 -5.79 23.57
CA ALA A 332 4.65 -5.65 24.75
C ALA A 332 3.31 -4.97 24.41
N ALA A 333 3.34 -3.87 23.64
CA ALA A 333 2.14 -3.18 23.21
C ALA A 333 1.24 -4.06 22.32
N LEU A 334 1.83 -4.85 21.41
CA LEU A 334 1.08 -5.79 20.58
C LEU A 334 0.51 -6.94 21.42
N GLY A 335 1.30 -7.48 22.36
CA GLY A 335 0.87 -8.52 23.29
C GLY A 335 -0.32 -8.07 24.14
N ASP A 336 -0.29 -6.84 24.64
CA ASP A 336 -1.40 -6.22 25.36
C ASP A 336 -2.67 -6.11 24.50
N GLU A 337 -2.54 -5.65 23.26
CA GLU A 337 -3.67 -5.57 22.32
C GLU A 337 -4.28 -6.95 22.07
N LEU A 338 -3.45 -7.96 21.77
CA LEU A 338 -3.91 -9.32 21.53
C LEU A 338 -4.56 -9.93 22.77
N LYS A 339 -3.94 -9.80 23.94
CA LYS A 339 -4.47 -10.36 25.18
C LYS A 339 -5.81 -9.77 25.56
N MET A 340 -5.97 -8.45 25.46
CA MET A 340 -7.19 -7.76 25.87
C MET A 340 -8.35 -7.92 24.86
N SER A 341 -8.04 -8.22 23.60
CA SER A 341 -9.05 -8.42 22.55
C SER A 341 -9.23 -9.88 22.15
N ASN A 342 -8.77 -10.83 22.96
CA ASN A 342 -8.84 -12.27 22.69
C ASN A 342 -8.28 -12.62 21.29
N ASN A 343 -7.07 -12.14 21.00
CA ASN A 343 -6.41 -12.18 19.70
C ASN A 343 -7.23 -11.45 18.60
N LEU A 344 -7.66 -10.22 18.89
CA LEU A 344 -8.47 -9.35 18.01
C LEU A 344 -9.81 -9.95 17.56
N LYS A 345 -10.28 -11.00 18.26
CA LYS A 345 -11.60 -11.60 18.06
C LYS A 345 -12.69 -10.82 18.78
N ASP A 346 -12.36 -10.27 19.95
CA ASP A 346 -13.28 -9.49 20.74
C ASP A 346 -13.25 -8.05 20.25
N TRP A 347 -14.44 -7.54 19.97
CA TRP A 347 -14.63 -6.27 19.28
C TRP A 347 -15.25 -5.21 20.19
N PRO A 348 -14.73 -3.97 20.17
CA PRO A 348 -13.56 -3.51 19.41
C PRO A 348 -12.22 -3.71 20.16
N CYS A 349 -11.11 -3.70 19.41
CA CYS A 349 -9.74 -3.80 19.97
C CYS A 349 -9.46 -2.71 21.01
N LYS A 350 -8.53 -2.92 21.94
CA LYS A 350 -8.22 -1.98 23.04
C LYS A 350 -7.83 -0.60 22.51
N SER A 351 -6.99 -0.54 21.49
CA SER A 351 -6.60 0.70 20.80
C SER A 351 -7.77 1.52 20.24
N PHE A 352 -8.97 0.94 20.13
CA PHE A 352 -10.17 1.67 19.75
C PHE A 352 -10.65 2.62 20.85
N TRP A 353 -10.41 2.28 22.12
CA TRP A 353 -10.84 3.05 23.29
C TRP A 353 -9.69 3.82 23.95
N ASP A 354 -8.52 3.19 24.03
CA ASP A 354 -7.36 3.66 24.80
C ASP A 354 -6.24 4.20 23.91
N VAL A 355 -6.56 5.07 22.95
CA VAL A 355 -5.51 5.97 22.46
C VAL A 355 -5.30 6.95 23.60
N GLU A 356 -4.33 6.65 24.48
CA GLU A 356 -3.95 7.54 25.58
C GLU A 356 -4.09 8.99 25.14
N ASN A 357 -4.87 9.78 25.89
CA ASN A 357 -5.25 11.20 25.68
C ASN A 357 -4.07 12.19 25.51
N SER A 358 -2.87 11.70 25.21
CA SER A 358 -1.59 12.38 25.29
C SER A 358 -0.95 12.70 23.95
N THR A 359 -1.59 12.39 22.82
CA THR A 359 -1.05 12.81 21.52
C THR A 359 -1.51 14.24 21.25
N ARG A 360 -0.63 15.20 21.59
CA ARG A 360 -0.79 16.62 21.28
C ARG A 360 -1.29 16.79 19.84
N GLU A 361 -2.25 17.69 19.61
CA GLU A 361 -2.68 18.04 18.25
C GLU A 361 -1.46 18.37 17.38
N GLY A 362 -1.40 17.81 16.18
CA GLY A 362 -0.26 17.91 15.28
C GLY A 362 0.89 16.92 15.52
N SER A 363 0.85 16.11 16.58
CA SER A 363 1.81 15.00 16.75
C SER A 363 1.60 13.90 15.69
N THR A 364 2.65 13.13 15.39
CA THR A 364 2.60 12.05 14.39
C THR A 364 1.44 11.06 14.65
N PRO A 365 1.23 10.54 15.88
CA PRO A 365 0.14 9.60 16.10
C PRO A 365 -1.25 10.25 15.96
N PHE A 366 -1.38 11.53 16.28
CA PHE A 366 -2.61 12.29 16.09
C PHE A 366 -2.93 12.45 14.59
N LEU A 367 -1.96 12.95 13.81
CA LEU A 367 -2.10 13.13 12.35
C LEU A 367 -2.33 11.79 11.63
N LEU A 368 -1.67 10.73 12.10
CA LEU A 368 -1.91 9.39 11.61
C LEU A 368 -3.33 8.94 11.93
N GLY A 369 -3.77 9.11 13.17
CA GLY A 369 -5.14 8.81 13.61
C GLY A 369 -6.19 9.46 12.70
N GLU A 370 -6.03 10.74 12.36
CA GLU A 370 -6.92 11.47 11.43
C GLU A 370 -7.00 10.80 10.05
N LYS A 371 -5.87 10.36 9.48
CA LYS A 371 -5.81 9.66 8.18
C LYS A 371 -6.45 8.28 8.20
N LEU A 372 -6.57 7.67 9.38
CA LEU A 372 -7.14 6.35 9.57
C LEU A 372 -8.62 6.40 9.95
N LEU A 373 -9.22 7.58 10.13
CA LEU A 373 -10.65 7.73 10.42
C LEU A 373 -11.51 7.37 9.20
N PRO A 374 -12.81 7.10 9.39
CA PRO A 374 -13.73 7.01 8.26
C PRO A 374 -13.88 8.33 7.49
N ASP A 375 -13.98 8.24 6.16
CA ASP A 375 -14.23 9.39 5.28
C ASP A 375 -15.72 9.78 5.30
N CYS A 376 -16.16 10.38 6.40
CA CYS A 376 -17.56 10.74 6.61
C CYS A 376 -18.04 11.93 5.78
N ILE A 377 -17.14 12.60 5.07
CA ILE A 377 -17.45 13.68 4.13
C ILE A 377 -18.00 13.09 2.82
N ASN A 378 -17.58 11.87 2.50
CA ASN A 378 -18.04 11.16 1.32
C ASN A 378 -19.54 10.84 1.40
N SER A 379 -20.28 11.24 0.36
CA SER A 379 -21.74 11.03 0.28
C SER A 379 -22.19 9.56 0.34
N PHE A 380 -21.29 8.61 0.07
CA PHE A 380 -21.58 7.17 0.15
C PHE A 380 -21.24 6.56 1.52
N VAL A 381 -20.68 7.36 2.44
CA VAL A 381 -20.23 6.93 3.76
C VAL A 381 -21.18 7.47 4.82
N LYS A 382 -21.67 6.59 5.69
CA LYS A 382 -22.55 6.93 6.81
C LYS A 382 -21.87 6.63 8.14
N CYS A 383 -21.41 7.69 8.80
CA CYS A 383 -20.81 7.61 10.13
C CYS A 383 -21.87 7.79 11.21
N SER A 384 -22.59 6.70 11.51
CA SER A 384 -23.65 6.69 12.54
C SER A 384 -23.14 6.43 13.95
N ILE A 385 -21.85 6.14 14.11
CA ILE A 385 -21.29 5.67 15.37
C ILE A 385 -20.64 6.83 16.08
N ARG A 386 -21.01 7.04 17.35
CA ARG A 386 -20.58 8.18 18.16
C ARG A 386 -19.06 8.34 18.17
N LYS A 387 -18.32 7.23 18.28
CA LYS A 387 -16.86 7.25 18.26
C LYS A 387 -16.29 7.81 16.97
N ASP A 388 -16.78 7.33 15.81
CA ASP A 388 -16.40 7.89 14.50
C ASP A 388 -16.70 9.39 14.46
N GLN A 389 -17.86 9.81 14.97
CA GLN A 389 -18.26 11.22 14.99
C GLN A 389 -17.39 12.11 15.88
N CYS A 390 -16.96 11.64 17.07
CA CYS A 390 -16.09 12.47 17.91
C CYS A 390 -14.71 12.65 17.28
N GLU A 391 -14.18 11.60 16.66
CA GLU A 391 -12.83 11.63 16.11
C GLU A 391 -12.76 12.60 14.93
N LEU A 392 -13.81 12.65 14.11
CA LEU A 392 -13.98 13.70 13.09
C LEU A 392 -14.01 15.11 13.69
N GLN A 393 -14.56 15.25 14.90
CA GLN A 393 -14.58 16.51 15.64
C GLN A 393 -13.26 16.78 16.39
N LYS A 394 -12.24 15.94 16.21
CA LYS A 394 -10.95 16.02 16.90
C LYS A 394 -11.08 16.04 18.44
N LYS A 395 -12.16 15.44 18.97
CA LYS A 395 -12.38 15.37 20.41
C LYS A 395 -11.56 14.22 20.99
N LEU A 396 -10.77 14.51 22.02
CA LEU A 396 -9.94 13.53 22.72
C LEU A 396 -10.78 12.49 23.47
N SER A 397 -11.93 12.89 24.03
CA SER A 397 -12.87 11.99 24.70
C SER A 397 -14.21 11.89 23.96
N CYS A 398 -14.74 10.67 23.93
CA CYS A 398 -16.10 10.35 23.49
C CYS A 398 -16.94 9.90 24.69
N GLU A 399 -17.03 10.73 25.72
CA GLU A 399 -18.01 10.51 26.79
C GLU A 399 -19.42 10.69 26.26
#